data_AF-A0A252E2P9-F1
#
_entry.id   AF-A0A252E2P9-F1
#
_cell.length_a   1.000
_cell.length_b   1.000
_cell.length_c   1.000
_cell.angle_alpha   90.00
_cell.angle_beta   90.00
_cell.angle_gamma   90.00
#
_symmetry.space_group_name_H-M   'P 1'
#
loop_
_entity.id
_entity.type
_entity.pdbx_description
1 polymer ?
#
loop_
_entity_poly.entity_id
_entity_poly.type
_entity_poly.pdbx_seq_one_letter_code
_entity_poly.pdbx_strand_id
1 'polypeptide(L)' 'MKIETITYKRVKNLGNFQTETMEVTATLEEEDHPEEVADNLKIFVKNQLYPEIPEIPESGIDSF' A
#
# COMPACT_ATOMS: atom_id res chain seq x y z
N MET A 1 6.70 -13.05 -11.15
CA MET A 1 5.50 -12.29 -10.68
C MET A 1 5.09 -11.18 -11.65
N LYS A 2 3.83 -11.23 -12.14
CA LYS A 2 3.18 -10.12 -12.88
C LYS A 2 1.89 -9.71 -12.16
N ILE A 3 1.73 -8.43 -11.83
CA ILE A 3 0.48 -7.90 -11.27
C ILE A 3 -0.53 -7.76 -12.40
N GLU A 4 -1.69 -8.38 -12.26
CA GLU A 4 -2.76 -8.28 -13.26
C GLU A 4 -3.83 -7.28 -12.89
N THR A 5 -4.24 -7.27 -11.62
CA THR A 5 -5.36 -6.46 -11.15
C THR A 5 -5.01 -5.76 -9.86
N ILE A 6 -5.28 -4.46 -9.83
CA ILE A 6 -5.23 -3.62 -8.63
C ILE A 6 -6.61 -3.01 -8.46
N THR A 7 -7.29 -3.32 -7.36
CA THR A 7 -8.58 -2.74 -7.00
C THR A 7 -8.40 -1.87 -5.78
N TYR A 8 -8.70 -0.58 -5.92
CA TYR A 8 -8.70 0.38 -4.82
C TYR A 8 -10.11 0.90 -4.57
N LYS A 9 -10.58 0.79 -3.32
CA LYS A 9 -11.88 1.32 -2.90
C LYS A 9 -11.71 2.15 -1.64
N ARG A 10 -12.13 3.42 -1.74
CA ARG A 10 -12.21 4.34 -0.62
C ARG A 10 -13.65 4.75 -0.40
N VAL A 11 -14.18 4.46 0.79
CA VAL A 11 -15.52 4.89 1.18
C VAL A 11 -15.36 6.03 2.19
N LYS A 12 -15.77 7.23 1.78
CA LYS A 12 -15.90 8.39 2.67
C LYS A 12 -17.37 8.53 3.06
N ASN A 13 -17.64 8.85 4.33
CA ASN A 13 -18.96 9.21 4.88
C ASN A 13 -19.90 8.04 5.27
N LEU A 14 -19.40 7.00 5.93
CA LEU A 14 -20.23 6.13 6.78
C LEU A 14 -20.20 6.67 8.23
N GLY A 15 -20.72 7.89 8.45
CA GLY A 15 -20.63 8.59 9.73
C GLY A 15 -19.19 9.04 10.07
N ASN A 16 -18.70 8.76 11.29
CA ASN A 16 -17.33 9.07 11.74
C ASN A 16 -16.27 8.07 11.25
N PHE A 17 -16.66 7.06 10.47
CA PHE A 17 -15.75 6.03 9.99
C PHE A 17 -15.30 6.32 8.56
N GLN A 18 -13.99 6.26 8.36
CA GLN A 18 -13.37 6.18 7.05
C GLN A 18 -12.85 4.76 6.87
N THR A 19 -13.16 4.15 5.72
CA THR A 19 -12.67 2.82 5.37
C THR A 19 -11.95 2.88 4.04
N GLU A 20 -10.72 2.39 4.03
CA GLU A 20 -9.90 2.22 2.84
C GLU A 20 -9.60 0.74 2.66
N THR A 21 -9.74 0.25 1.43
CA THR A 21 -9.50 -1.14 1.08
C THR A 21 -8.75 -1.19 -0.23
N MET A 22 -7.66 -1.96 -0.26
CA MET A 22 -6.86 -2.20 -1.45
C MET A 22 -6.68 -3.71 -1.60
N GLU A 23 -7.00 -4.21 -2.78
CA GLU A 23 -6.87 -5.61 -3.15
C GLU A 23 -5.93 -5.70 -4.35
N VAL A 24 -4.98 -6.63 -4.30
CA VAL A 24 -4.00 -6.84 -5.37
C VAL A 24 -3.95 -8.32 -5.69
N THR A 25 -3.98 -8.62 -6.99
CA THR A 25 -3.89 -9.98 -7.50
C THR A 25 -2.70 -10.09 -8.44
N ALA A 26 -1.90 -11.13 -8.26
CA ALA A 26 -0.78 -11.46 -9.14
C ALA A 26 -0.99 -12.86 -9.74
N THR A 27 -0.52 -13.01 -10.97
CA THR A 27 -0.37 -14.30 -11.62
C THR A 27 1.04 -14.81 -11.36
N LEU A 28 1.13 -16.07 -10.95
CA LEU A 28 2.37 -16.77 -10.69
C LEU A 28 2.75 -17.59 -11.92
N GLU A 29 4.03 -17.55 -12.28
CA GLU A 29 4.64 -18.47 -13.24
C GLU A 29 5.12 -19.74 -12.51
N GLU A 30 5.45 -20.80 -13.26
CA GLU A 30 5.85 -22.10 -12.69
C GLU A 30 7.11 -22.03 -11.81
N GLU A 31 7.97 -21.04 -12.07
CA GLU A 31 9.22 -20.81 -11.33
C GLU A 31 9.05 -19.84 -10.14
N ASP A 32 7.89 -19.20 -9.99
CA ASP A 32 7.64 -18.28 -8.88
C ASP A 32 7.45 -19.05 -7.56
N HIS A 33 8.04 -18.54 -6.48
CA HIS A 33 7.81 -19.03 -5.12
C HIS A 33 6.57 -18.36 -4.51
N PRO A 34 5.47 -19.08 -4.24
CA PRO A 34 4.22 -18.46 -3.81
C PRO A 34 4.31 -17.67 -2.51
N GLU A 35 5.14 -18.11 -1.57
CA GLU A 35 5.34 -17.46 -0.28
C GLU A 35 6.02 -16.09 -0.46
N GLU A 36 7.07 -16.02 -1.27
CA GLU A 36 7.77 -14.76 -1.58
C GLU A 36 6.86 -13.78 -2.33
N VAL A 37 6.07 -14.29 -3.29
CA VAL A 37 5.08 -13.48 -4.02
C VAL A 37 4.04 -12.91 -3.07
N ALA A 38 3.52 -13.71 -2.14
CA ALA A 38 2.54 -13.24 -1.16
C ALA A 38 3.11 -12.15 -0.25
N ASP A 39 4.36 -12.30 0.21
CA ASP A 39 5.02 -11.31 1.05
C ASP A 39 5.28 -10.00 0.31
N ASN A 40 5.70 -10.08 -0.96
CA ASN A 40 5.85 -8.92 -1.82
C ASN A 40 4.53 -8.16 -2.02
N LEU A 41 3.42 -8.89 -2.21
CA LEU A 41 2.08 -8.27 -2.33
C LEU A 41 1.65 -7.57 -1.04
N LYS A 42 1.90 -8.17 0.14
CA LYS A 42 1.60 -7.55 1.43
C LYS A 42 2.38 -6.25 1.61
N ILE A 43 3.69 -6.26 1.29
CA ILE A 43 4.55 -5.07 1.39
C ILE A 43 4.04 -3.97 0.45
N PHE A 44 3.70 -4.32 -0.80
CA PHE A 44 3.15 -3.39 -1.78
C PHE A 44 1.86 -2.72 -1.29
N VAL A 45 0.89 -3.51 -0.80
CA VAL A 45 -0.38 -2.98 -0.26
C VAL A 45 -0.13 -2.09 0.95
N LYS A 46 0.73 -2.54 1.88
CA LYS A 46 1.08 -1.75 3.07
C LYS A 46 1.67 -0.40 2.71
N ASN A 47 2.66 -0.37 1.81
CA ASN A 47 3.35 0.86 1.43
C ASN A 47 2.46 1.85 0.68
N GLN A 48 1.43 1.37 -0.04
CA GLN A 48 0.46 2.24 -0.70
C GLN A 48 -0.59 2.81 0.25
N LEU A 49 -1.06 2.01 1.22
CA LEU A 49 -2.03 2.48 2.21
C LEU A 49 -1.39 3.34 3.30
N TYR A 50 -0.14 3.05 3.66
CA TYR A 50 0.59 3.67 4.75
C TYR A 50 2.03 3.98 4.31
N PRO A 51 2.22 4.95 3.40
CA PRO A 51 3.55 5.35 3.00
C PRO A 51 4.30 5.89 4.22
N GLU A 52 5.57 5.49 4.38
CA GLU A 52 6.44 6.10 5.38
C GLU A 52 6.60 7.58 5.02
N ILE A 53 6.10 8.46 5.89
CA ILE A 53 6.29 9.89 5.73
C ILE A 53 7.75 10.15 6.13
N PRO A 54 8.60 10.65 5.23
CA PRO A 54 9.97 10.99 5.61
C PRO A 54 9.91 12.01 6.75
N GLU A 55 10.62 11.73 7.84
CA GLU A 55 10.78 12.68 8.93
C GLU A 55 11.38 13.96 8.35
N ILE A 56 10.57 15.02 8.30
CA ILE A 56 11.09 16.35 7.98
C ILE A 56 11.88 16.75 9.23
N PRO A 57 13.22 16.93 9.15
CA PRO A 57 13.97 17.38 10.30
C PRO A 57 13.39 18.73 10.76
N GLU A 58 13.04 18.83 12.04
CA GLU A 58 12.43 20.01 12.67
C GLU A 58 13.28 21.29 12.53
N SER A 59 14.53 21.18 12.06
CA SER A 59 15.47 22.29 11.84
C SER A 59 15.14 23.20 10.65
N GLY A 60 13.98 23.04 9.99
CA GLY A 60 13.53 23.88 8.87
C GLY A 60 12.48 24.94 9.23
N ILE A 61 11.99 24.96 10.47
CA ILE A 61 11.00 25.94 10.94
C ILE A 61 11.70 27.01 11.79
N ASP A 62 12.80 27.58 11.28
CA ASP A 62 13.35 28.82 11.84
C ASP A 62 13.13 29.97 10.86
N SER A 63 12.25 30.88 11.29
CA SER A 63 12.16 32.30 10.96
C SER A 63 11.86 32.73 9.50
N PHE A 64 10.61 33.12 9.26
CA PHE A 64 10.26 34.28 8.43
C PHE A 64 9.55 35.32 9.28
#